data_AF-A0A961DWL6-F1
#
_entry.id   AF-A0A961DWL6-F1
#
_cell.length_a   1.000
_cell.length_b   1.000
_cell.length_c   1.000
_cell.angle_alpha   90.00
_cell.angle_beta   90.00
_cell.angle_gamma   90.00
#
_symmetry.space_group_name_H-M   'P 1'
#
loop_
_entity.id
_entity.type
_entity.pdbx_description
1 polymer ?
#
loop_
_entity_poly.entity_id
_entity_poly.type
_entity_poly.pdbx_seq_one_letter_code
_entity_poly.pdbx_strand_id
1 'polypeptide(L)'
;RGFERFYGFLGGETDQWYPELVYDNHPVEAPATPEQGYHLSKDLADKAIEFIRDSTQAAPGKPWFTYLCPGAGHAPHHVFKEWSDRYAGAFDMGYERYRDIVLENQKKLGIVPPETELSPVNPYLDVKGPKGEPWPLQDTVRPWDSLSDEEKRLFARMAEVFAGFLSYTDAQIGRVLDYLEESGQLDNTLI
;
A
#
# COMPACT_ATOMS: atom_id res chain seq x y z
N ARG A 1 -18.42 -12.61 -13.03
CA ARG A 1 -19.23 -13.50 -12.15
C ARG A 1 -18.33 -13.88 -10.97
N GLY A 2 -18.63 -13.44 -9.76
CA GLY A 2 -17.80 -13.75 -8.59
C GLY A 2 -18.30 -13.11 -7.30
N PHE A 3 -18.73 -11.85 -7.35
CA PHE A 3 -19.26 -11.11 -6.21
C PHE A 3 -20.67 -10.57 -6.49
N GLU A 4 -21.46 -10.34 -5.43
CA GLU A 4 -22.79 -9.72 -5.51
C GLU A 4 -22.69 -8.21 -5.80
N ARG A 5 -21.61 -7.57 -5.33
CA ARG A 5 -21.27 -6.16 -5.56
C ARG A 5 -19.80 -6.02 -5.90
N PHE A 6 -19.46 -5.04 -6.73
CA PHE A 6 -18.08 -4.67 -7.01
C PHE A 6 -17.92 -3.15 -6.99
N TYR A 7 -16.84 -2.68 -6.38
CA TYR A 7 -16.41 -1.29 -6.46
C TYR A 7 -14.88 -1.23 -6.44
N GLY A 8 -14.29 -0.53 -7.42
CA GLY A 8 -12.85 -0.40 -7.54
C GLY A 8 -12.44 -0.11 -8.97
N PHE A 9 -11.22 -0.45 -9.32
CA PHE A 9 -10.64 -0.24 -10.65
C PHE A 9 -10.27 -1.59 -11.30
N LEU A 10 -10.17 -1.63 -12.63
CA LEU A 10 -9.85 -2.85 -13.39
C LEU A 10 -8.40 -2.92 -13.85
N GLY A 11 -7.69 -1.78 -13.88
CA GLY A 11 -6.28 -1.71 -14.27
C GLY A 11 -5.35 -2.37 -13.24
N GLY A 12 -4.12 -2.66 -13.65
CA GLY A 12 -3.06 -3.11 -12.72
C GLY A 12 -2.62 -2.02 -11.73
N GLU A 13 -2.91 -0.76 -12.06
CA GLU A 13 -2.69 0.42 -11.24
C GLU A 13 -3.77 1.46 -11.51
N THR A 14 -3.91 2.44 -10.61
CA THR A 14 -4.77 3.60 -10.83
C THR A 14 -4.27 4.79 -10.02
N ASP A 15 -4.63 6.00 -10.44
CA ASP A 15 -4.36 7.20 -9.67
C ASP A 15 -5.22 7.21 -8.39
N GLN A 16 -4.60 7.42 -7.22
CA GLN A 16 -5.32 7.41 -5.94
C GLN A 16 -6.18 8.67 -5.70
N TRP A 17 -5.95 9.73 -6.46
CA TRP A 17 -6.64 11.01 -6.43
C TRP A 17 -7.75 11.11 -7.47
N TYR A 18 -7.48 10.57 -8.67
CA TYR A 18 -8.41 10.60 -9.81
C TYR A 18 -8.53 9.19 -10.44
N PRO A 19 -9.03 8.19 -9.69
CA PRO A 19 -9.08 6.81 -10.16
C PRO A 19 -10.12 6.63 -11.26
N GLU A 20 -9.85 5.67 -12.15
CA GLU A 20 -10.86 5.12 -13.05
C GLU A 20 -11.65 4.02 -12.33
N LEU A 21 -12.89 4.32 -11.98
CA LEU A 21 -13.70 3.46 -11.13
C LEU A 21 -14.80 2.75 -11.92
N VAL A 22 -15.11 1.54 -11.47
CA VAL A 22 -16.22 0.72 -11.93
C VAL A 22 -17.04 0.33 -10.72
N TYR A 23 -18.35 0.56 -10.83
CA TYR A 23 -19.34 0.07 -9.89
C TYR A 23 -20.11 -1.05 -10.59
N ASP A 24 -20.03 -2.27 -10.05
CA ASP A 24 -20.61 -3.49 -10.63
C ASP A 24 -20.17 -3.72 -12.08
N ASN A 25 -20.96 -3.24 -13.05
CA ASN A 25 -20.74 -3.43 -14.48
C ASN A 25 -20.74 -2.12 -15.28
N HIS A 26 -20.58 -0.96 -14.62
CA HIS A 26 -20.52 0.33 -15.31
C HIS A 26 -19.42 1.24 -14.74
N PRO A 27 -18.76 2.04 -15.59
CA PRO A 27 -17.86 3.09 -15.13
C PRO A 27 -18.60 4.12 -14.28
N VAL A 28 -17.93 4.63 -13.25
CA VAL A 28 -18.43 5.71 -12.39
C VAL A 28 -17.32 6.72 -12.15
N GLU A 29 -17.71 7.97 -11.86
CA GLU A 29 -16.77 8.98 -11.40
C GLU A 29 -16.50 8.82 -9.90
N ALA A 30 -15.35 9.32 -9.45
CA ALA A 30 -15.06 9.45 -8.02
C ALA A 30 -16.11 10.37 -7.35
N PRO A 31 -16.59 10.04 -6.14
CA PRO A 31 -17.65 10.80 -5.46
C PRO A 31 -17.23 12.20 -4.99
N ALA A 32 -15.94 12.52 -5.01
CA ALA A 32 -15.39 13.81 -4.60
C ALA A 32 -14.02 14.05 -5.24
N THR A 33 -13.51 15.28 -5.19
CA THR A 33 -12.14 15.64 -5.62
C THR A 33 -11.14 15.59 -4.45
N PRO A 34 -9.82 15.55 -4.72
CA PRO A 34 -8.80 15.61 -3.65
C PRO A 34 -8.92 16.83 -2.74
N GLU A 35 -9.32 17.99 -3.29
CA GLU A 35 -9.54 19.23 -2.52
C GLU A 35 -10.72 19.12 -1.55
N GLN A 36 -11.65 18.19 -1.83
CA GLN A 36 -12.76 17.84 -0.95
C GLN A 36 -12.40 16.70 0.02
N GLY A 37 -11.13 16.27 0.04
CA GLY A 37 -10.64 15.19 0.89
C GLY A 37 -10.81 13.79 0.29
N TYR A 38 -10.97 13.68 -1.04
CA TYR A 38 -11.03 12.39 -1.71
C TYR A 38 -9.68 11.66 -1.67
N HIS A 39 -9.74 10.35 -1.46
CA HIS A 39 -8.63 9.43 -1.69
C HIS A 39 -9.19 8.01 -1.87
N LEU A 40 -8.68 7.26 -2.84
CA LEU A 40 -9.15 5.91 -3.15
C LEU A 40 -9.19 4.96 -1.94
N SER A 41 -8.14 4.87 -1.10
CA SER A 41 -8.16 4.02 0.10
C SER A 41 -9.33 4.33 1.04
N LYS A 42 -9.71 5.60 1.19
CA LYS A 42 -10.85 6.00 2.03
C LYS A 42 -12.15 5.59 1.37
N ASP A 43 -12.27 5.80 0.07
CA ASP A 43 -13.46 5.47 -0.72
C ASP A 43 -13.73 3.95 -0.74
N LEU A 44 -12.68 3.14 -0.95
CA LEU A 44 -12.78 1.68 -0.88
C LEU A 44 -13.22 1.19 0.51
N ALA A 45 -12.71 1.81 1.59
CA ALA A 45 -13.15 1.49 2.95
C ALA A 45 -14.61 1.91 3.19
N ASP A 46 -15.01 3.11 2.74
CA ASP A 46 -16.39 3.60 2.82
C ASP A 46 -17.36 2.65 2.10
N LYS A 47 -16.97 2.16 0.91
CA LYS A 47 -17.76 1.19 0.13
C LYS A 47 -17.78 -0.22 0.71
N ALA A 48 -16.68 -0.68 1.30
CA ALA A 48 -16.68 -1.95 2.02
C ALA A 48 -17.67 -1.90 3.20
N ILE A 49 -17.66 -0.83 3.99
CA ILE A 49 -18.59 -0.62 5.09
C ILE A 49 -20.03 -0.55 4.58
N GLU A 50 -20.29 0.23 3.52
CA GLU A 50 -21.61 0.32 2.87
C GLU A 50 -22.12 -1.07 2.47
N PHE A 51 -21.31 -1.88 1.78
CA PHE A 51 -21.72 -3.19 1.29
C PHE A 51 -21.98 -4.18 2.43
N ILE A 52 -21.13 -4.20 3.46
CA ILE A 52 -21.33 -5.06 4.63
C ILE A 52 -22.61 -4.67 5.36
N ARG A 53 -22.83 -3.37 5.59
CA ARG A 53 -24.03 -2.85 6.25
C ARG A 53 -25.29 -3.20 5.47
N ASP A 54 -25.32 -2.90 4.19
CA ASP A 54 -26.49 -3.08 3.36
C ASP A 54 -26.83 -4.57 3.19
N SER A 55 -25.82 -5.44 3.07
CA SER A 55 -26.01 -6.90 3.04
C SER A 55 -26.64 -7.42 4.34
N THR A 56 -26.14 -6.95 5.48
CA THR A 56 -26.65 -7.33 6.81
C THR A 56 -28.09 -6.86 7.03
N GLN A 57 -28.44 -5.66 6.56
CA GLN A 57 -29.79 -5.12 6.67
C GLN A 57 -30.78 -5.82 5.73
N ALA A 58 -30.37 -6.10 4.50
CA ALA A 58 -31.22 -6.74 3.50
C ALA A 58 -31.52 -8.21 3.82
N ALA A 59 -30.57 -8.93 4.43
CA ALA A 59 -30.72 -10.33 4.80
C ALA A 59 -30.05 -10.64 6.15
N PRO A 60 -30.69 -10.29 7.29
CA PRO A 60 -30.15 -10.58 8.61
C PRO A 60 -29.81 -12.06 8.79
N GLY A 61 -28.58 -12.35 9.20
CA GLY A 61 -28.08 -13.72 9.42
C GLY A 61 -27.48 -14.41 8.19
N LYS A 62 -27.57 -13.82 7.00
CA LYS A 62 -26.79 -14.29 5.84
C LYS A 62 -25.33 -13.83 6.02
N PRO A 63 -24.33 -14.73 5.99
CA PRO A 63 -22.93 -14.31 6.03
C PRO A 63 -22.54 -13.57 4.75
N TRP A 64 -21.56 -12.68 4.87
CA TRP A 64 -20.97 -11.96 3.74
C TRP A 64 -19.50 -12.37 3.55
N PHE A 65 -18.97 -12.10 2.36
CA PHE A 65 -17.56 -12.21 2.04
C PHE A 65 -17.13 -10.90 1.38
N THR A 66 -16.20 -10.20 2.02
CA THR A 66 -15.67 -8.92 1.53
C THR A 66 -14.21 -9.10 1.17
N TYR A 67 -13.87 -8.73 -0.07
CA TYR A 67 -12.49 -8.71 -0.54
C TYR A 67 -12.04 -7.26 -0.76
N LEU A 68 -11.44 -6.67 0.26
CA LEU A 68 -10.95 -5.29 0.23
C LEU A 68 -9.51 -5.25 -0.28
N CYS A 69 -9.28 -4.61 -1.42
CA CYS A 69 -7.98 -4.51 -2.09
C CYS A 69 -7.55 -3.05 -2.27
N PRO A 70 -6.87 -2.44 -1.29
CA PRO A 70 -6.32 -1.10 -1.45
C PRO A 70 -5.25 -1.04 -2.55
N GLY A 71 -5.08 0.13 -3.19
CA GLY A 71 -3.97 0.38 -4.12
C GLY A 71 -2.62 0.66 -3.45
N ALA A 72 -2.55 0.55 -2.13
CA ALA A 72 -1.40 0.97 -1.35
C ALA A 72 -0.15 0.15 -1.63
N GLY A 73 0.98 0.86 -1.75
CA GLY A 73 2.27 0.25 -2.08
C GLY A 73 2.52 0.07 -3.58
N HIS A 74 1.54 0.37 -4.44
CA HIS A 74 1.74 0.49 -5.89
C HIS A 74 1.94 1.95 -6.28
N ALA A 75 2.67 2.17 -7.39
CA ALA A 75 2.74 3.49 -8.01
C ALA A 75 1.38 3.88 -8.64
N PRO A 76 1.08 5.18 -8.76
CA PRO A 76 1.80 6.30 -8.16
C PRO A 76 1.59 6.38 -6.63
N HIS A 77 2.64 6.72 -5.88
CA HIS A 77 2.55 6.90 -4.42
C HIS A 77 1.91 8.25 -4.10
N HIS A 78 0.62 8.21 -3.82
CA HIS A 78 -0.22 9.37 -3.56
C HIS A 78 -0.78 9.26 -2.15
N VAL A 79 -0.50 10.27 -1.31
CA VAL A 79 -1.07 10.39 0.03
C VAL A 79 -1.09 11.86 0.45
N PHE A 80 -1.97 12.23 1.37
CA PHE A 80 -2.03 13.59 1.90
C PHE A 80 -0.73 13.94 2.63
N LYS A 81 -0.34 15.22 2.52
CA LYS A 81 0.96 15.71 3.00
C LYS A 81 1.19 15.38 4.47
N GLU A 82 0.18 15.57 5.31
CA GLU A 82 0.23 15.33 6.75
C GLU A 82 0.48 13.87 7.14
N TRP A 83 0.27 12.91 6.24
CA TRP A 83 0.63 11.50 6.47
C TRP A 83 2.09 11.25 6.10
N SER A 84 2.55 11.77 4.97
CA SER A 84 3.96 11.68 4.58
C SER A 84 4.88 12.43 5.55
N ASP A 85 4.44 13.58 6.07
CA ASP A 85 5.24 14.43 6.95
C ASP A 85 5.49 13.82 8.34
N ARG A 86 4.70 12.82 8.75
CA ARG A 86 4.97 12.05 10.00
C ARG A 86 6.30 11.31 9.94
N TYR A 87 6.80 11.08 8.74
CA TYR A 87 8.06 10.38 8.48
C TYR A 87 9.20 11.32 8.10
N ALA A 88 9.03 12.64 8.19
CA ALA A 88 10.06 13.60 7.82
C ALA A 88 11.41 13.29 8.50
N GLY A 89 12.43 13.01 7.69
CA GLY A 89 13.78 12.65 8.13
C GLY A 89 13.96 11.21 8.62
N ALA A 90 12.90 10.41 8.66
CA ALA A 90 12.95 9.02 9.12
C ALA A 90 13.76 8.09 8.20
N PHE A 91 14.05 8.53 6.97
CA PHE A 91 14.77 7.75 5.95
C PHE A 91 16.09 8.40 5.50
N ASP A 92 16.56 9.45 6.19
CA ASP A 92 17.79 10.17 5.84
C ASP A 92 19.06 9.32 5.94
N MET A 93 18.98 8.19 6.66
CA MET A 93 20.09 7.24 6.78
C MET A 93 20.38 6.44 5.49
N GLY A 94 19.48 6.46 4.50
CA GLY A 94 19.65 5.75 3.23
C GLY A 94 19.17 4.30 3.23
N TYR A 95 18.95 3.75 2.02
CA TYR A 95 18.33 2.44 1.83
C TYR A 95 19.20 1.28 2.30
N GLU A 96 20.54 1.37 2.29
CA GLU A 96 21.39 0.32 2.85
C GLU A 96 21.20 0.22 4.37
N ARG A 97 21.29 1.35 5.08
CA ARG A 97 21.12 1.35 6.53
C ARG A 97 19.70 0.95 6.95
N TYR A 98 18.69 1.35 6.17
CA TYR A 98 17.31 0.95 6.43
C TYR A 98 17.13 -0.58 6.36
N ARG A 99 17.76 -1.26 5.39
CA ARG A 99 17.70 -2.72 5.28
C ARG A 99 18.27 -3.43 6.51
N ASP A 100 19.36 -2.93 7.09
CA ASP A 100 19.92 -3.47 8.34
C ASP A 100 18.92 -3.35 9.50
N ILE A 101 18.33 -2.16 9.66
CA ILE A 101 17.35 -1.87 10.73
C ILE A 101 16.15 -2.82 10.60
N VAL A 102 15.64 -3.02 9.38
CA VAL A 102 14.50 -3.92 9.12
C VAL A 102 14.86 -5.36 9.49
N LEU A 103 16.01 -5.88 9.06
CA LEU A 103 16.42 -7.25 9.38
C LEU A 103 16.64 -7.44 10.89
N GLU A 104 17.29 -6.49 11.57
CA GLU A 104 17.46 -6.51 13.02
C GLU A 104 16.10 -6.58 13.75
N ASN A 105 15.10 -5.83 13.28
CA ASN A 105 13.76 -5.85 13.86
C ASN A 105 13.02 -7.16 13.55
N GLN A 106 13.12 -7.69 12.34
CA GLN A 106 12.55 -8.99 11.97
C GLN A 106 13.11 -10.12 12.83
N LYS A 107 14.41 -10.10 13.13
CA LYS A 107 15.05 -11.06 14.06
C LYS A 107 14.51 -10.91 15.49
N LYS A 108 14.40 -9.69 16.00
CA LYS A 108 13.85 -9.42 17.36
C LYS A 108 12.40 -9.89 17.49
N LEU A 109 11.61 -9.77 16.43
CA LEU A 109 10.22 -10.21 16.36
C LEU A 109 10.06 -11.72 16.09
N GLY A 110 11.15 -12.44 15.79
CA GLY A 110 11.11 -13.87 15.46
C GLY A 110 10.50 -14.18 14.09
N ILE A 111 10.41 -13.19 13.18
CA ILE A 111 9.90 -13.37 11.81
C ILE A 111 10.89 -14.19 10.96
N VAL A 112 12.19 -14.02 11.21
CA VAL A 112 13.27 -14.75 10.55
C VAL A 112 14.25 -15.33 11.58
N PRO A 113 14.98 -16.41 11.25
CA PRO A 113 16.01 -16.95 12.13
C PRO A 113 17.10 -15.93 12.51
N PRO A 114 17.66 -15.97 13.72
CA PRO A 114 18.70 -15.03 14.18
C PRO A 114 19.95 -14.96 13.29
N GLU A 115 20.28 -16.04 12.60
CA GLU A 115 21.42 -16.19 11.70
C GLU A 115 21.14 -15.68 10.27
N THR A 116 19.93 -15.20 9.97
CA THR A 116 19.58 -14.66 8.65
C THR A 116 20.51 -13.50 8.26
N GLU A 117 21.00 -13.49 7.03
CA GLU A 117 21.86 -12.42 6.49
C GLU A 117 21.16 -11.65 5.36
N LEU A 118 21.52 -10.37 5.18
CA LEU A 118 21.05 -9.61 4.03
C LEU A 118 21.71 -10.12 2.75
N SER A 119 20.93 -10.18 1.67
CA SER A 119 21.51 -10.32 0.33
C SER A 119 22.35 -9.10 -0.03
N PRO A 120 23.30 -9.22 -0.98
CA PRO A 120 23.88 -8.06 -1.64
C PRO A 120 22.79 -7.14 -2.19
N VAL A 121 23.08 -5.83 -2.28
CA VAL A 121 22.13 -4.83 -2.81
C VAL A 121 21.75 -5.14 -4.26
N ASN A 122 22.72 -5.53 -5.08
CA ASN A 122 22.53 -5.90 -6.49
C ASN A 122 22.97 -7.35 -6.72
N PRO A 123 22.17 -8.36 -6.32
CA PRO A 123 22.60 -9.77 -6.31
C PRO A 123 22.78 -10.39 -7.70
N TYR A 124 22.24 -9.75 -8.74
CA TYR A 124 22.24 -10.26 -10.11
C TYR A 124 23.10 -9.44 -11.08
N LEU A 125 23.96 -8.54 -10.58
CA LEU A 125 24.74 -7.63 -11.42
C LEU A 125 25.61 -8.36 -12.46
N ASP A 126 26.10 -9.55 -12.11
CA ASP A 126 26.94 -10.38 -12.99
C ASP A 126 26.14 -11.35 -13.88
N VAL A 127 24.81 -11.39 -13.73
CA VAL A 127 23.93 -12.26 -14.54
C VAL A 127 23.76 -11.66 -15.92
N LYS A 128 23.85 -12.53 -16.95
CA LYS A 128 23.72 -12.15 -18.35
C LYS A 128 22.48 -12.75 -18.98
N GLY A 129 21.89 -12.01 -19.92
CA GLY A 129 20.77 -12.49 -20.73
C GLY A 129 21.16 -13.65 -21.65
N PRO A 130 20.17 -14.30 -22.32
CA PRO A 130 20.41 -15.41 -23.23
C PRO A 130 21.39 -15.12 -24.38
N LYS A 131 21.63 -13.84 -24.72
CA LYS A 131 22.60 -13.44 -25.76
C LYS A 131 23.83 -12.74 -25.17
N GLY A 132 24.07 -12.87 -23.86
CA GLY A 132 25.24 -12.32 -23.18
C GLY A 132 25.11 -10.85 -22.80
N GLU A 133 23.91 -10.26 -22.87
CA GLU A 133 23.66 -8.87 -22.47
C GLU A 133 23.87 -8.69 -20.97
N PRO A 134 24.51 -7.60 -20.51
CA PRO A 134 24.65 -7.31 -19.09
C PRO A 134 23.30 -6.94 -18.46
N TRP A 135 23.24 -7.02 -17.13
CA TRP A 135 22.11 -6.49 -16.37
C TRP A 135 21.89 -4.99 -16.68
N PRO A 136 20.65 -4.52 -16.89
CA PRO A 136 20.42 -3.12 -17.22
C PRO A 136 20.83 -2.19 -16.07
N LEU A 137 21.60 -1.14 -16.38
CA LEU A 137 22.12 -0.22 -15.35
C LEU A 137 21.02 0.51 -14.59
N GLN A 138 19.90 0.83 -15.24
CA GLN A 138 18.75 1.45 -14.60
C GLN A 138 18.05 0.54 -13.58
N ASP A 139 18.28 -0.77 -13.66
CA ASP A 139 17.75 -1.77 -12.74
C ASP A 139 18.78 -2.13 -11.65
N THR A 140 19.72 -1.22 -11.38
CA THR A 140 20.70 -1.32 -10.30
C THR A 140 20.52 -0.19 -9.31
N VAL A 141 20.71 -0.52 -8.02
CA VAL A 141 20.71 0.48 -6.97
C VAL A 141 22.14 1.00 -6.83
N ARG A 142 22.34 2.31 -7.03
CA ARG A 142 23.62 2.97 -6.76
C ARG A 142 23.95 2.90 -5.25
N PRO A 143 25.20 3.03 -4.81
CA PRO A 143 25.48 3.20 -3.38
C PRO A 143 24.94 4.54 -2.88
N TRP A 144 24.32 4.59 -1.69
CA TRP A 144 23.74 5.82 -1.13
C TRP A 144 24.78 6.94 -1.00
N ASP A 145 25.98 6.62 -0.55
CA ASP A 145 27.05 7.60 -0.38
C ASP A 145 27.58 8.17 -1.70
N SER A 146 27.26 7.55 -2.83
CA SER A 146 27.60 8.06 -4.17
C SER A 146 26.57 9.06 -4.74
N LEU A 147 25.46 9.26 -4.03
CA LEU A 147 24.38 10.15 -4.45
C LEU A 147 24.68 11.61 -4.06
N SER A 148 24.18 12.54 -4.87
CA SER A 148 24.16 13.97 -4.52
C SER A 148 23.18 14.25 -3.38
N ASP A 149 23.32 15.40 -2.73
CA ASP A 149 22.38 15.82 -1.67
C ASP A 149 20.93 15.95 -2.19
N GLU A 150 20.76 16.37 -3.45
CA GLU A 150 19.44 16.46 -4.09
C GLU A 150 18.84 15.08 -4.33
N GLU A 151 19.64 14.11 -4.79
CA GLU A 151 19.22 12.71 -4.97
C GLU A 151 18.84 12.07 -3.64
N LYS A 152 19.66 12.25 -2.60
CA LYS A 152 19.37 11.75 -1.25
C LYS A 152 18.08 12.33 -0.70
N ARG A 153 17.89 13.65 -0.82
CA ARG A 153 16.65 14.32 -0.40
C ARG A 153 15.43 13.80 -1.16
N LEU A 154 15.55 13.58 -2.46
CA LEU A 154 14.47 13.05 -3.29
C LEU A 154 14.07 11.63 -2.85
N PHE A 155 15.04 10.73 -2.71
CA PHE A 155 14.78 9.33 -2.36
C PHE A 155 14.28 9.16 -0.92
N ALA A 156 14.81 9.93 0.03
CA ALA A 156 14.26 10.00 1.38
C ALA A 156 12.79 10.42 1.33
N ARG A 157 12.47 11.50 0.59
CA ARG A 157 11.08 11.95 0.46
C ARG A 157 10.17 10.91 -0.21
N MET A 158 10.66 10.16 -1.20
CA MET A 158 9.88 9.07 -1.81
C MET A 158 9.56 7.98 -0.78
N ALA A 159 10.50 7.61 0.10
CA ALA A 159 10.27 6.66 1.17
C ALA A 159 9.28 7.19 2.23
N GLU A 160 9.36 8.47 2.58
CA GLU A 160 8.39 9.13 3.48
C GLU A 160 6.96 9.11 2.92
N VAL A 161 6.81 9.40 1.63
CA VAL A 161 5.51 9.37 0.94
C VAL A 161 4.98 7.94 0.92
N PHE A 162 5.82 6.94 0.64
CA PHE A 162 5.43 5.53 0.68
C PHE A 162 4.99 5.09 2.08
N ALA A 163 5.75 5.43 3.13
CA ALA A 163 5.42 5.10 4.52
C ALA A 163 4.14 5.81 4.99
N GLY A 164 3.96 7.07 4.59
CA GLY A 164 2.72 7.81 4.82
C GLY A 164 1.53 7.16 4.13
N PHE A 165 1.70 6.69 2.89
CA PHE A 165 0.66 6.01 2.13
C PHE A 165 0.22 4.71 2.81
N LEU A 166 1.17 3.86 3.21
CA LEU A 166 0.87 2.63 3.96
C LEU A 166 0.08 2.93 5.24
N SER A 167 0.51 3.94 6.01
CA SER A 167 -0.15 4.30 7.28
C SER A 167 -1.53 4.90 7.07
N TYR A 168 -1.73 5.68 6.01
CA TYR A 168 -3.04 6.19 5.66
C TYR A 168 -4.00 5.06 5.31
N THR A 169 -3.53 4.09 4.51
CA THR A 169 -4.31 2.90 4.16
C THR A 169 -4.60 2.03 5.37
N ASP A 170 -3.63 1.81 6.26
CA ASP A 170 -3.83 1.11 7.53
C ASP A 170 -4.93 1.78 8.37
N ALA A 171 -4.93 3.11 8.45
CA ALA A 171 -6.01 3.84 9.12
C ALA A 171 -7.38 3.64 8.45
N GLN A 172 -7.45 3.44 7.13
CA GLN A 172 -8.71 3.13 6.45
C GLN A 172 -9.16 1.68 6.68
N ILE A 173 -8.23 0.74 6.78
CA ILE A 173 -8.52 -0.63 7.21
C ILE A 173 -9.05 -0.62 8.64
N GLY A 174 -8.41 0.15 9.53
CA GLY A 174 -8.87 0.39 10.90
C GLY A 174 -10.34 0.81 10.95
N ARG A 175 -10.78 1.76 10.11
CA ARG A 175 -12.20 2.17 10.04
C ARG A 175 -13.16 1.03 9.67
N VAL A 176 -12.72 0.08 8.85
CA VAL A 176 -13.54 -1.12 8.54
C VAL A 176 -13.63 -2.02 9.75
N LEU A 177 -12.51 -2.23 10.46
CA LEU A 177 -12.47 -3.02 11.69
C LEU A 177 -13.29 -2.38 12.81
N ASP A 178 -13.17 -1.07 12.99
CA ASP A 178 -13.97 -0.29 13.94
C ASP A 178 -15.47 -0.47 13.65
N TYR A 179 -15.88 -0.39 12.39
CA TYR A 179 -17.26 -0.66 12.01
C TYR A 179 -17.69 -2.11 12.33
N LEU A 180 -16.83 -3.10 12.10
CA LEU A 180 -17.12 -4.48 12.46
C LEU A 180 -17.27 -4.66 13.98
N GLU A 181 -16.47 -3.96 14.77
CA GLU A 181 -16.58 -3.96 16.23
C GLU A 181 -17.88 -3.29 16.68
N GLU A 182 -18.15 -2.07 16.20
CA GLU A 182 -19.35 -1.29 16.52
C GLU A 182 -20.66 -2.02 16.12
N SER A 183 -20.63 -2.75 15.01
CA SER A 183 -21.77 -3.55 14.55
C SER A 183 -21.86 -4.95 15.17
N GLY A 184 -20.93 -5.31 16.06
CA GLY A 184 -20.90 -6.61 16.74
C GLY A 184 -20.57 -7.79 15.83
N GLN A 185 -19.92 -7.54 14.69
CA GLN A 185 -19.57 -8.54 13.68
C GLN A 185 -18.11 -9.00 13.78
N LEU A 186 -17.23 -8.24 14.42
CA LEU A 186 -15.78 -8.49 14.43
C LEU A 186 -15.42 -9.88 14.96
N ASP A 187 -15.96 -10.28 16.12
CA ASP A 187 -15.67 -11.58 16.76
C ASP A 187 -16.08 -12.79 15.90
N ASN A 188 -17.04 -12.60 14.98
CA ASN A 188 -17.53 -13.63 14.08
C ASN A 188 -17.06 -13.39 12.63
N THR A 189 -16.00 -12.61 12.43
CA THR A 189 -15.39 -12.36 11.14
C THR A 189 -13.98 -12.95 11.10
N LEU A 190 -13.69 -13.72 10.05
CA LEU A 190 -12.33 -14.16 9.76
C LEU A 190 -11.63 -13.06 8.96
N ILE A 191 -10.50 -12.58 9.47
CA ILE A 191 -9.63 -11.57 8.85
C ILE A 191 -8.31 -12.23 8.46
#